data_AF-A0A371QYN5-F1
#
_entry.id   AF-A0A371QYN5-F1
#
_cell.length_a   1.000
_cell.length_b   1.000
_cell.length_c   1.000
_cell.angle_alpha   90.00
_cell.angle_beta   90.00
_cell.angle_gamma   90.00
#
_symmetry.space_group_name_H-M   'P 1'
#
loop_
_entity.id
_entity.type
_entity.pdbx_description
1 polymer ?
#
loop_
_entity_poly.entity_id
_entity_poly.type
_entity_poly.pdbx_seq_one_letter_code
_entity_poly.pdbx_strand_id
1 'polypeptide(L)'
;MSVIRYSPAGEYIRLVILKRLAKGPATVEELDALAKRAVEALGVRYDWRVWPVLLKREIVIEGDVARLTPYGEVLVREALGEVEEWLGKVFPQLKGAET
;
A
#
# COMPACT_ATOMS: atom_id res chain seq x y z
N MET A 1 15.90 10.11 5.11
CA MET A 1 14.97 9.10 5.64
C MET A 1 14.64 8.16 4.50
N SER A 2 14.87 6.85 4.59
CA SER A 2 14.49 5.94 3.50
C SER A 2 12.97 5.76 3.51
N VAL A 3 12.30 6.06 2.39
CA VAL A 3 10.85 5.88 2.24
C VAL A 3 10.49 4.40 2.11
N ILE A 4 11.42 3.61 1.55
CA ILE A 4 11.37 2.15 1.43
C ILE A 4 11.79 1.55 2.78
N ARG A 5 10.89 0.74 3.35
CA ARG A 5 11.00 0.13 4.69
C ARG A 5 10.82 -1.39 4.68
N TYR A 6 10.10 -1.92 3.71
CA TYR A 6 9.71 -3.33 3.66
C TYR A 6 10.26 -4.03 2.42
N SER A 7 10.00 -5.33 2.32
CA SER A 7 10.23 -6.09 1.09
C SER A 7 9.48 -5.45 -0.09
N PRO A 8 9.89 -5.67 -1.35
CA PRO A 8 9.17 -5.15 -2.50
C PRO A 8 7.67 -5.48 -2.50
N ALA A 9 7.29 -6.71 -2.13
CA ALA A 9 5.88 -7.10 -2.01
C ALA A 9 5.16 -6.32 -0.89
N GLY A 10 5.82 -6.13 0.26
CA GLY A 10 5.28 -5.34 1.36
C GLY A 10 5.10 -3.86 1.00
N GLU A 11 6.05 -3.26 0.29
CA GLU A 11 5.92 -1.90 -0.21
C GLU A 11 4.83 -1.77 -1.26
N TYR A 12 4.63 -2.78 -2.11
CA TYR A 12 3.54 -2.75 -3.08
C TYR A 12 2.16 -2.80 -2.40
N ILE A 13 1.97 -3.68 -1.42
CA ILE A 13 0.76 -3.71 -0.59
C ILE A 13 0.52 -2.34 0.08
N ARG A 14 1.58 -1.80 0.69
CA ARG A 14 1.55 -0.50 1.35
C ARG A 14 1.16 0.62 0.38
N LEU A 15 1.73 0.62 -0.82
CA LEU A 15 1.43 1.59 -1.88
C LEU A 15 -0.04 1.56 -2.29
N VAL A 16 -0.58 0.38 -2.63
CA VAL A 16 -1.96 0.27 -3.14
C VAL A 16 -3.00 0.68 -2.10
N ILE A 17 -2.77 0.34 -0.83
CA ILE A 17 -3.67 0.71 0.26
C ILE A 17 -3.62 2.21 0.53
N LEU A 18 -2.42 2.80 0.57
CA LEU A 18 -2.28 4.25 0.76
C LEU A 18 -2.91 5.03 -0.39
N LYS A 19 -2.72 4.61 -1.64
CA LYS A 19 -3.38 5.20 -2.81
C LYS A 19 -4.90 5.10 -2.71
N ARG A 20 -5.43 3.99 -2.18
CA ARG A 20 -6.88 3.86 -1.96
C ARG A 20 -7.37 4.80 -0.87
N LEU A 21 -6.69 4.85 0.27
CA LEU A 21 -7.09 5.68 1.41
C LEU A 21 -6.90 7.19 1.17
N ALA A 22 -6.04 7.57 0.23
CA ALA A 22 -5.92 8.95 -0.25
C ALA A 22 -7.22 9.48 -0.88
N LYS A 23 -8.12 8.59 -1.33
CA LYS A 23 -9.44 8.94 -1.85
C LYS A 23 -10.51 9.06 -0.75
N GLY A 24 -10.14 8.82 0.51
CA GLY A 24 -11.02 8.80 1.66
C GLY A 24 -11.02 7.44 2.38
N PRO A 25 -11.69 7.37 3.56
CA PRO A 25 -11.78 6.15 4.36
C PRO A 25 -12.30 4.94 3.57
N ALA A 26 -11.92 3.74 3.99
CA ALA A 26 -12.31 2.49 3.35
C ALA A 26 -12.54 1.40 4.40
N THR A 27 -13.34 0.39 4.07
CA THR A 27 -13.55 -0.75 4.97
C THR A 27 -12.33 -1.66 4.99
N VAL A 28 -12.12 -2.35 6.11
CA VAL A 28 -11.07 -3.38 6.25
C VAL A 28 -11.23 -4.46 5.19
N GLU A 29 -12.47 -4.86 4.87
CA GLU A 29 -12.77 -5.84 3.82
C GLU A 29 -12.30 -5.37 2.43
N GLU A 30 -12.53 -4.10 2.09
CA GLU A 30 -12.06 -3.52 0.83
C GLU A 30 -10.53 -3.54 0.75
N LEU A 31 -9.86 -3.19 1.85
CA LEU A 31 -8.40 -3.15 1.93
C LEU A 31 -7.79 -4.56 1.90
N ASP A 32 -8.43 -5.54 2.52
CA ASP A 32 -8.05 -6.96 2.41
C ASP A 32 -8.12 -7.44 0.96
N ALA A 33 -9.19 -7.12 0.25
CA ALA A 33 -9.34 -7.46 -1.17
C ALA A 33 -8.25 -6.79 -2.03
N LEU A 34 -7.88 -5.54 -1.72
CA LEU A 34 -6.79 -4.85 -2.41
C LEU A 34 -5.42 -5.48 -2.12
N ALA A 35 -5.12 -5.79 -0.86
CA ALA A 35 -3.87 -6.42 -0.46
C ALA A 35 -3.70 -7.79 -1.12
N LYS A 36 -4.78 -8.58 -1.14
CA LYS A 36 -4.82 -9.90 -1.79
C LYS A 36 -4.54 -9.78 -3.30
N ARG A 37 -5.28 -8.91 -4.01
CA ARG A 37 -5.07 -8.68 -5.45
C ARG A 37 -3.65 -8.20 -5.76
N ALA A 38 -3.08 -7.36 -4.91
CA ALA A 38 -1.71 -6.87 -5.09
C ALA A 38 -0.68 -8.01 -5.01
N VAL A 39 -0.80 -8.91 -4.03
CA VAL A 39 0.08 -10.09 -3.94
C VAL A 39 -0.11 -11.04 -5.11
N GLU A 40 -1.36 -11.28 -5.53
CA GLU A 40 -1.68 -12.12 -6.69
C GLU A 40 -1.07 -11.57 -7.98
N ALA A 41 -1.14 -10.26 -8.21
CA ALA A 41 -0.55 -9.60 -9.37
C ALA A 41 0.99 -9.72 -9.42
N LEU A 42 1.64 -9.83 -8.27
CA LEU A 42 3.08 -10.05 -8.20
C LEU A 42 3.49 -11.50 -8.47
N GLY A 43 2.57 -12.47 -8.38
CA GLY A 43 2.86 -13.90 -8.55
C GLY A 43 3.77 -14.47 -7.45
N VAL A 44 3.84 -13.82 -6.28
CA VAL A 44 4.72 -14.20 -5.17
C VAL A 44 3.94 -14.85 -4.02
N ARG A 45 4.61 -15.71 -3.27
CA ARG A 45 4.07 -16.24 -2.01
C ARG A 45 4.34 -15.25 -0.88
N TYR A 46 3.38 -14.38 -0.61
CA TYR A 46 3.45 -13.39 0.48
C TYR A 46 2.13 -13.37 1.26
N ASP A 47 2.18 -13.19 2.58
CA ASP A 47 0.96 -13.06 3.37
C ASP A 47 0.42 -11.64 3.25
N TRP A 48 -0.70 -11.46 2.52
CA TRP A 48 -1.32 -10.17 2.33
C TRP A 48 -1.98 -9.63 3.61
N ARG A 49 -2.30 -10.47 4.61
CA ARG A 49 -2.96 -10.08 5.87
C ARG A 49 -2.09 -9.24 6.79
N VAL A 50 -0.80 -9.14 6.50
CA VAL A 50 0.15 -8.34 7.29
C VAL A 50 0.00 -6.84 7.07
N TRP A 51 -0.83 -6.40 6.12
CA TRP A 51 -0.96 -4.98 5.76
C TRP A 51 -1.29 -4.05 6.93
N PRO A 52 -2.11 -4.40 7.94
CA PRO A 52 -2.36 -3.48 9.07
C PRO A 52 -1.09 -3.22 9.87
N VAL A 53 -0.21 -4.23 9.98
CA VAL A 53 1.08 -4.12 10.66
C VAL A 53 2.05 -3.25 9.86
N LEU A 54 2.07 -3.40 8.52
CA LEU A 54 2.92 -2.59 7.63
C LEU A 54 2.58 -1.09 7.69
N LEU A 55 1.30 -0.80 7.92
CA LEU A 55 0.71 0.54 7.83
C LEU A 55 0.42 1.18 9.19
N LYS A 56 0.84 0.56 10.30
CA LYS A 56 0.48 0.97 11.67
C LYS A 56 0.76 2.43 12.05
N ARG A 57 1.62 3.13 11.29
CA ARG A 57 1.92 4.56 11.50
C ARG A 57 1.11 5.46 10.58
N GLU A 58 0.77 4.97 9.40
CA GLU A 58 0.13 5.71 8.32
C GLU A 58 -1.39 5.67 8.40
N ILE A 59 -1.95 4.68 9.10
CA ILE A 59 -3.39 4.50 9.22
C ILE A 59 -3.83 4.36 10.68
N VAL A 60 -5.11 4.62 10.89
CA VAL A 60 -5.85 4.19 12.08
C VAL A 60 -7.05 3.37 11.62
N ILE A 61 -7.40 2.33 12.39
CA ILE A 61 -8.58 1.49 12.16
C ILE A 61 -9.53 1.72 13.33
N GLU A 62 -10.74 2.18 13.03
CA GLU A 62 -11.81 2.46 13.98
C GLU A 62 -13.01 1.58 13.61
N GLY A 63 -13.21 0.50 14.36
CA GLY A 63 -14.17 -0.54 13.99
C GLY A 63 -13.72 -1.30 12.74
N ASP A 64 -14.54 -1.28 11.69
CA ASP A 64 -14.29 -1.89 10.39
C ASP A 64 -13.81 -0.89 9.33
N VAL A 65 -13.56 0.38 9.71
CA VAL A 65 -13.14 1.44 8.79
C VAL A 65 -11.70 1.86 9.08
N ALA A 66 -10.90 1.95 8.03
CA ALA A 66 -9.54 2.46 8.05
C ALA A 66 -9.47 3.86 7.41
N ARG A 67 -8.64 4.74 7.98
CA ARG A 67 -8.36 6.08 7.46
C ARG A 67 -6.89 6.46 7.64
N LEU A 68 -6.40 7.40 6.83
CA LEU A 68 -5.04 7.91 6.98
C LEU A 68 -4.89 8.67 8.30
N THR A 69 -3.72 8.56 8.91
CA THR A 69 -3.26 9.46 9.97
C THR A 69 -2.69 10.73 9.33
N PRO A 70 -2.48 11.83 10.09
CA PRO A 70 -1.77 13.00 9.57
C PRO A 70 -0.39 12.66 8.98
N TYR A 71 0.30 11.67 9.55
CA TYR A 71 1.55 11.18 9.01
C TYR A 71 1.37 10.43 7.67
N GLY A 72 0.32 9.60 7.57
CA GLY A 72 -0.04 8.92 6.32
C GLY A 72 -0.36 9.89 5.19
N GLU A 73 -1.12 10.96 5.48
CA GLU A 73 -1.44 12.03 4.54
C GLU A 73 -0.20 12.72 3.98
N VAL A 74 0.75 13.09 4.86
CA VAL A 74 2.03 13.68 4.45
C VAL A 74 2.80 12.72 3.55
N LEU A 75 2.87 11.44 3.93
CA LEU A 75 3.61 10.44 3.18
C LEU A 75 3.03 10.21 1.77
N VAL A 76 1.71 10.13 1.66
CA VAL A 76 1.00 10.02 0.37
C VAL A 76 1.34 11.20 -0.53
N ARG A 77 1.31 12.42 0.03
CA ARG A 77 1.54 13.65 -0.73
C ARG A 77 2.99 13.82 -1.18
N GLU A 78 3.95 13.45 -0.33
CA GLU A 78 5.34 13.91 -0.49
C GLU A 78 6.32 12.81 -0.87
N ALA A 79 6.01 11.54 -0.61
CA ALA A 79 7.00 10.46 -0.71
C ALA A 79 6.52 9.22 -1.47
N LEU A 80 5.24 9.14 -1.82
CA LEU A 80 4.67 7.93 -2.44
C LEU A 80 5.19 7.68 -3.86
N GLY A 81 5.53 8.74 -4.61
CA GLY A 81 6.07 8.65 -5.97
C GLY A 81 7.43 7.96 -6.04
N GLU A 82 8.31 8.16 -5.05
CA GLU A 82 9.62 7.49 -4.99
C GLU A 82 9.47 5.97 -4.82
N VAL A 83 8.50 5.54 -4.01
CA VAL A 83 8.19 4.12 -3.79
C VAL A 83 7.65 3.49 -5.06
N GLU A 84 6.76 4.20 -5.77
CA GLU A 84 6.20 3.74 -7.04
C GLU A 84 7.28 3.60 -8.12
N GLU A 85 8.16 4.59 -8.27
CA GLU A 85 9.26 4.52 -9.24
C GLU A 85 10.20 3.34 -8.94
N TRP A 86 10.55 3.14 -7.67
CA TRP A 86 11.38 2.02 -7.25
C TRP A 86 10.69 0.67 -7.51
N LEU A 87 9.40 0.55 -7.18
CA LEU A 87 8.63 -0.68 -7.46
C LEU A 87 8.53 -0.98 -8.95
N GLY A 88 8.43 0.04 -9.82
CA GLY A 88 8.46 -0.16 -11.27
C GLY A 88 9.82 -0.63 -11.80
N LYS A 89 10.92 -0.42 -11.06
CA LYS A 89 12.24 -1.00 -11.37
C LYS A 89 12.33 -2.46 -10.87
N VAL A 90 11.72 -2.77 -9.74
CA VAL A 90 11.76 -4.11 -9.13
C VAL A 90 10.77 -5.09 -9.78
N PHE A 91 9.58 -4.61 -10.13
CA PHE A 91 8.52 -5.37 -10.77
C PHE A 91 8.13 -4.71 -12.09
N PRO A 92 8.88 -4.96 -13.18
CA PRO A 92 8.62 -4.36 -14.49
C PRO A 92 7.20 -4.63 -15.01
N GLN A 93 6.58 -5.74 -14.60
CA GLN A 93 5.19 -6.08 -14.96
C GLN A 93 4.15 -5.09 -14.40
N LEU A 94 4.50 -4.26 -13.41
CA LEU A 94 3.63 -3.20 -12.91
C LEU A 94 3.65 -1.96 -13.83
N LYS A 95 4.66 -1.81 -14.71
CA LYS A 95 4.71 -0.76 -15.72
C LYS A 95 3.77 -1.12 -16.87
N GLY A 96 2.52 -0.67 -16.79
CA GLY A 96 1.50 -0.89 -17.84
C GLY A 96 0.12 -1.30 -17.33
N ALA A 97 -0.10 -1.40 -16.02
CA ALA A 97 -1.41 -1.67 -15.44
C ALA A 97 -2.33 -0.43 -15.35
N GLU A 98 -1.91 0.71 -15.91
CA GLU A 98 -2.74 1.90 -16.10
C GLU A 98 -3.42 1.82 -17.48
N THR A 99 -4.52 1.07 -17.55
CA THR A 99 -5.57 1.24 -18.57
C THR A 99 -6.92 1.16 -17.91
#